data_AF-A0AAU6UE04-F1
#
_entry.id   AF-A0AAU6UE04-F1
#
_cell.length_a   1.000
_cell.length_b   1.000
_cell.length_c   1.000
_cell.angle_alpha   90.00
_cell.angle_beta   90.00
_cell.angle_gamma   90.00
#
_symmetry.space_group_name_H-M   'P 1'
#
loop_
_entity.id
_entity.type
_entity.pdbx_description
1 polymer ?
#
loop_
_entity_poly.entity_id
_entity_poly.type
_entity_poly.pdbx_seq_one_letter_code
_entity_poly.pdbx_strand_id
1 'polypeptide(L)'
;MSKKWLSEKELVEGMISYTAHSDELAEVTLDELGLEISESDYKAALKRIESLFDAAELGTPEGDELERLAALVEEYEEKHFPI
;
A
#
# COMPACT_ATOMS: atom_id res chain seq x y z
N MET A 1 34.93 27.94 -33.00
CA MET A 1 33.57 28.53 -33.02
C MET A 1 32.62 27.41 -32.63
N SER A 2 32.05 27.46 -31.42
CA SER A 2 30.65 27.90 -31.18
C SER A 2 29.64 27.03 -31.91
N LYS A 3 28.58 26.46 -31.33
CA LYS A 3 27.99 26.31 -29.98
C LYS A 3 26.58 25.74 -30.29
N LYS A 4 25.96 25.07 -29.32
CA LYS A 4 24.49 24.82 -29.18
C LYS A 4 23.93 23.69 -30.07
N TRP A 5 23.05 22.80 -29.63
CA TRP A 5 22.45 22.52 -28.32
C TRP A 5 21.83 21.12 -28.40
N LEU A 6 21.68 20.49 -27.23
CA LEU A 6 20.95 19.25 -26.99
C LEU A 6 19.43 19.51 -27.00
N SER A 7 18.68 18.41 -26.93
CA SER A 7 17.25 18.26 -26.62
C SER A 7 16.30 18.39 -27.82
N GLU A 8 15.24 17.60 -27.90
CA GLU A 8 14.42 17.07 -26.81
C GLU A 8 13.59 15.90 -27.38
N LYS A 9 13.03 15.06 -26.51
CA LYS A 9 11.75 14.33 -26.67
C LYS A 9 11.33 14.01 -28.13
N GLU A 10 11.31 12.77 -28.55
CA GLU A 10 10.15 11.86 -28.43
C GLU A 10 10.54 10.63 -29.24
N LEU A 11 9.87 9.49 -29.03
CA LEU A 11 10.17 8.17 -29.59
C LEU A 11 11.05 7.28 -28.70
N VAL A 12 11.07 7.53 -27.39
CA VAL A 12 11.00 6.42 -26.44
C VAL A 12 9.51 6.12 -26.22
N GLU A 13 8.90 5.46 -27.20
CA GLU A 13 7.65 4.73 -26.98
C GLU A 13 7.72 3.48 -27.84
N GLY A 14 7.74 2.33 -27.19
CA GLY A 14 7.84 1.02 -27.85
C GLY A 14 9.07 0.19 -27.49
N MET A 15 9.66 0.38 -26.30
CA MET A 15 10.65 -0.55 -25.75
C MET A 15 9.97 -1.87 -25.37
N ILE A 16 9.72 -2.74 -26.35
CA ILE A 16 9.61 -4.18 -26.12
C ILE A 16 11.02 -4.72 -25.87
N SER A 17 11.43 -4.80 -24.61
CA SER A 17 12.63 -5.52 -24.23
C SER A 17 12.24 -6.86 -23.64
N TYR A 18 12.36 -7.89 -24.48
CA TYR A 18 12.66 -9.24 -24.06
C TYR A 18 13.76 -9.25 -22.98
N THR A 19 13.63 -10.05 -21.94
CA THR A 19 14.73 -10.89 -21.45
C THR A 19 14.20 -11.92 -20.48
N ALA A 20 14.71 -13.14 -20.63
CA ALA A 20 14.40 -14.31 -19.86
C ALA A 20 14.80 -14.16 -18.38
N HIS A 21 13.98 -14.72 -17.50
CA HIS A 21 14.49 -15.41 -16.32
C HIS A 21 13.63 -16.65 -16.05
N SER A 22 14.09 -17.78 -16.58
CA SER A 22 13.92 -19.07 -15.91
C SER A 22 14.92 -19.07 -14.75
N ASP A 23 14.48 -18.68 -13.56
CA ASP A 23 15.06 -19.17 -12.32
C ASP A 23 14.07 -18.93 -11.19
N GLU A 24 13.84 -20.00 -10.44
CA GLU A 24 13.20 -20.07 -9.12
C GLU A 24 11.70 -19.74 -9.08
N LEU A 25 10.88 -20.80 -8.98
CA LEU A 25 9.59 -20.66 -8.33
C LEU A 25 9.88 -20.25 -6.89
N ALA A 26 9.88 -18.94 -6.63
CA ALA A 26 9.59 -18.46 -5.30
C ALA A 26 8.25 -19.10 -4.95
N GLU A 27 8.29 -20.09 -4.07
CA GLU A 27 7.20 -20.32 -3.15
C GLU A 27 6.82 -18.93 -2.65
N VAL A 28 5.71 -18.40 -3.15
CA VAL A 28 5.12 -17.19 -2.59
C VAL A 28 4.63 -17.64 -1.21
N THR A 29 5.56 -17.71 -0.28
CA THR A 29 5.26 -17.83 1.13
C THR A 29 4.34 -16.65 1.39
N LEU A 30 3.15 -16.97 1.92
CA LEU A 30 2.15 -15.99 2.33
C LEU A 30 2.71 -14.98 3.36
N ASP A 31 3.96 -15.16 3.78
CA ASP A 31 4.80 -14.34 4.64
C ASP A 31 5.51 -13.19 3.88
N GLU A 32 5.79 -13.31 2.57
CA GLU A 32 6.36 -12.22 1.74
C GLU A 32 5.27 -11.30 1.11
N LEU A 33 3.99 -11.53 1.44
CA LEU A 33 2.89 -10.67 1.02
C LEU A 33 2.62 -9.51 1.98
N GLY A 34 3.64 -9.06 2.72
CA GLY A 34 3.67 -7.74 3.36
C GLY A 34 2.38 -7.36 4.09
N LEU A 35 1.81 -8.28 4.87
CA LEU A 35 0.78 -7.93 5.86
C LEU A 35 1.42 -7.34 7.13
N GLU A 36 2.63 -6.78 7.01
CA GLU A 36 3.07 -5.75 7.93
C GLU A 36 2.19 -4.54 7.65
N ILE A 37 1.20 -4.32 8.52
CA ILE A 37 0.39 -3.11 8.53
C ILE A 37 1.40 -1.95 8.48
N SER A 38 1.43 -1.21 7.38
CA SER A 38 2.38 -0.11 7.22
C SER A 38 1.82 1.14 7.88
N GLU A 39 2.67 2.15 8.12
CA GLU A 39 2.20 3.48 8.56
C GLU A 39 1.12 4.04 7.62
N SER A 40 1.18 3.68 6.33
CA SER A 40 0.19 4.05 5.33
C SER A 40 -1.17 3.39 5.58
N ASP A 41 -1.20 2.09 5.89
CA ASP A 41 -2.41 1.34 6.21
C ASP A 41 -3.02 1.81 7.54
N TYR A 42 -2.17 2.07 8.53
CA TYR A 42 -2.57 2.69 9.79
C TYR A 42 -3.25 4.05 9.57
N LYS A 43 -2.63 4.95 8.79
CA LYS A 43 -3.22 6.26 8.46
C LYS A 43 -4.50 6.14 7.64
N ALA A 44 -4.57 5.19 6.71
CA ALA A 44 -5.75 4.93 5.91
C ALA A 44 -6.90 4.41 6.78
N ALA A 45 -6.61 3.49 7.70
CA ALA A 45 -7.55 2.96 8.67
C ALA A 45 -8.09 4.08 9.58
N LEU A 46 -7.21 4.92 10.13
CA LEU A 46 -7.62 6.07 10.94
C LEU A 46 -8.56 7.01 10.17
N LYS A 47 -8.21 7.39 8.95
CA LYS A 47 -9.06 8.27 8.12
C LYS A 47 -10.42 7.64 7.81
N ARG A 48 -10.44 6.32 7.60
CA ARG A 48 -11.66 5.57 7.34
C ARG A 48 -12.52 5.48 8.60
N ILE A 49 -11.91 5.21 9.75
CA ILE A 49 -12.57 5.25 11.06
C ILE A 49 -13.17 6.63 11.28
N GLU A 50 -12.44 7.74 11.10
CA GLU A 50 -12.98 9.10 11.27
C GLU A 50 -14.20 9.37 10.37
N SER A 51 -14.17 8.86 9.14
CA SER A 51 -15.29 9.02 8.20
C SER A 51 -16.50 8.16 8.57
N LEU A 52 -16.26 7.00 9.18
CA LEU A 52 -17.30 6.09 9.63
C LEU A 52 -17.79 6.43 11.05
N PHE A 53 -17.02 7.14 11.86
CA PHE A 53 -17.32 7.34 13.28
C PHE A 53 -18.62 8.11 13.52
N ASP A 54 -18.98 9.02 12.61
CA ASP A 54 -20.24 9.78 12.66
C ASP A 54 -21.44 9.00 12.06
N ALA A 55 -21.16 8.04 11.17
CA ALA A 55 -22.16 7.31 10.41
C ALA A 55 -22.39 5.85 10.86
N ALA A 56 -21.45 5.28 11.61
CA ALA A 56 -21.45 3.89 12.02
C ALA A 56 -22.42 3.68 13.20
N GLU A 57 -23.37 2.77 13.02
CA GLU A 57 -24.30 2.34 14.05
C GLU A 57 -24.06 0.86 14.39
N LEU A 58 -24.42 0.46 15.61
CA LEU A 58 -24.26 -0.93 16.04
C LEU A 58 -25.16 -1.86 15.21
N GLY A 59 -24.55 -2.87 14.58
CA GLY A 59 -25.25 -3.84 13.74
C GLY A 59 -25.44 -3.40 12.28
N THR A 60 -24.81 -2.30 11.85
CA THR A 60 -24.70 -1.94 10.44
C THR A 60 -23.36 -2.41 9.86
N PRO A 61 -23.26 -2.61 8.53
CA PRO A 61 -22.00 -3.00 7.91
C PRO A 61 -20.89 -1.96 8.12
N GLU A 62 -21.23 -0.68 8.24
CA GLU A 62 -20.29 0.38 8.63
C GLU A 62 -19.72 0.20 10.04
N GLY A 63 -20.54 -0.22 11.01
CA GLY A 63 -20.08 -0.53 12.37
C GLY A 63 -19.15 -1.75 12.41
N ASP A 64 -19.48 -2.79 11.65
CA ASP A 64 -18.65 -4.00 11.48
C ASP A 64 -17.30 -3.67 10.80
N GLU A 65 -17.30 -2.75 9.84
CA GLU A 65 -16.09 -2.23 9.21
C GLU A 65 -15.25 -1.43 10.22
N LEU A 66 -15.88 -0.56 11.01
CA LEU A 66 -15.20 0.26 12.03
C LEU A 66 -14.52 -0.60 13.10
N GLU A 67 -15.19 -1.66 13.58
CA GLU A 67 -14.61 -2.59 14.57
C GLU A 67 -13.36 -3.29 14.01
N ARG A 68 -13.41 -3.74 12.74
CA ARG A 68 -12.23 -4.36 12.09
C ARG A 68 -11.08 -3.38 11.87
N LEU A 69 -11.39 -2.15 11.46
CA LEU A 69 -10.37 -1.11 11.28
C LEU A 69 -9.72 -0.73 12.62
N ALA A 70 -10.50 -0.66 13.70
CA ALA A 70 -9.98 -0.40 15.03
C ALA A 70 -9.02 -1.51 15.50
N ALA A 71 -9.37 -2.79 15.28
CA ALA A 71 -8.49 -3.91 15.60
C ALA A 71 -7.16 -3.88 14.80
N LEU A 72 -7.19 -3.46 13.54
CA LEU A 72 -5.99 -3.29 12.71
C LEU A 72 -5.08 -2.18 13.27
N VAL A 73 -5.66 -1.06 13.69
CA VAL A 73 -4.93 0.06 14.31
C VAL A 73 -4.27 -0.40 15.61
N GLU A 74 -5.00 -1.13 16.47
CA GLU A 74 -4.49 -1.68 17.73
C GLU A 74 -3.30 -2.62 17.49
N GLU A 75 -3.41 -3.57 16.55
CA GLU A 75 -2.30 -4.49 16.24
C GLU A 75 -1.05 -3.75 15.75
N TYR A 76 -1.24 -2.69 14.95
CA TYR A 76 -0.13 -1.84 14.51
C TYR A 76 0.53 -1.12 15.70
N GLU A 77 -0.27 -0.55 16.61
CA GLU A 77 0.25 0.15 17.78
C GLU A 77 0.97 -0.79 18.75
N GLU A 78 0.46 -2.00 18.98
CA GLU A 78 1.13 -2.99 19.82
C GLU A 78 2.50 -3.40 19.26
N LYS A 79 2.61 -3.53 17.93
CA LYS A 79 3.87 -3.88 17.26
C LYS A 79 4.86 -2.72 17.21
N HIS A 80 4.38 -1.49 16.95
CA HIS A 80 5.24 -0.32 16.71
C HIS A 80 5.53 0.52 17.96
N PHE A 81 4.65 0.51 18.96
CA PHE A 81 4.77 1.29 20.19
C PHE A 81 4.69 0.41 21.45
N PRO A 82 5.64 -0.53 21.66
CA PRO A 82 5.69 -1.32 22.89
C PRO A 82 6.01 -0.41 24.09
N ILE A 83 5.12 -0.41 25.08
CA ILE A 83 5.24 0.35 26.35
C ILE A 83 6.06 -0.40 27.41
#